data_AF-A0AAD7I5V4-F1
#
_entry.id   AF-A0AAD7I5V4-F1
#
_cell.length_a   1.000
_cell.length_b   1.000
_cell.length_c   1.000
_cell.angle_alpha   90.00
_cell.angle_beta   90.00
_cell.angle_gamma   90.00
#
_symmetry.space_group_name_H-M   'P 1'
#
loop_
_entity.id
_entity.type
_entity.pdbx_description
1 polymer ?
#
loop_
_entity_poly.entity_id
_entity_poly.type
_entity_poly.pdbx_seq_one_letter_code
_entity_poly.pdbx_strand_id
1 'polypeptide(L)'
;MQPDPPQSMSRSAHCSKLLARLMQIRGFSNYLSRLPLASIDTNDPVTKLWDIFELGVPLCYLFDLLPENCGFNKINHSEFQEYQYDANPDRAKLHAIALFAVQIRTEKVIEHITGCEAFTVTDLWDHNSTDGFAKAVVTVTAITNYLPPDVFIGPSEKLPVYIHPPNQAIRELVEFERSYVRDLETMQNYATVVAQSNLIDTETNNRLFANTNELVKFHHKLLAGVTANAEVPWQEQRWGLLFLETEKELGEIYVPYCMNYFTNIANIELSPEQKRNLSILNHLIPVNQLPAFLSRPMGRVRRYPLLLDSFLKAPSATIYQHCEELKRGLQAFKRVTDIINEAQRRGEKDS
;
A
#
# COMPACT_ATOMS: atom_id res chain seq x y z
N MET A 1 -50.42 -0.34 21.90
CA MET A 1 -49.51 -0.05 20.78
C MET A 1 -48.10 -0.01 21.33
N GLN A 2 -47.38 -1.13 21.27
CA GLN A 2 -45.93 -1.11 21.49
C GLN A 2 -45.28 -0.45 20.27
N PRO A 3 -44.27 0.40 20.45
CA PRO A 3 -43.52 0.95 19.33
C PRO A 3 -42.61 -0.13 18.77
N ASP A 4 -42.69 -0.36 17.46
CA ASP A 4 -41.76 -1.23 16.74
C ASP A 4 -40.31 -0.77 16.95
N PRO A 5 -39.35 -1.69 17.13
CA PRO A 5 -37.95 -1.33 17.19
C PRO A 5 -37.49 -0.78 15.82
N PRO A 6 -36.55 0.18 15.79
CA PRO A 6 -36.17 0.89 14.58
C PRO A 6 -35.48 -0.09 13.61
N GLN A 7 -36.04 -0.22 12.39
CA GLN A 7 -35.50 -1.03 11.30
C GLN A 7 -34.01 -0.75 10.98
N SER A 8 -33.46 0.40 11.40
CA SER A 8 -32.04 0.77 11.24
C SER A 8 -31.07 -0.05 12.10
N MET A 9 -31.47 -0.50 13.29
CA MET A 9 -30.62 -1.32 14.17
C MET A 9 -30.41 -2.73 13.60
N SER A 10 -31.40 -3.29 12.90
CA SER A 10 -31.33 -4.61 12.27
C SER A 10 -30.31 -4.65 11.13
N ARG A 11 -30.26 -3.60 10.29
CA ARG A 11 -29.36 -3.52 9.13
C ARG A 11 -27.89 -3.34 9.53
N SER A 12 -27.61 -2.45 10.48
CA SER A 12 -26.25 -2.25 11.00
C SER A 12 -25.71 -3.49 11.73
N ALA A 13 -26.56 -4.20 12.48
CA ALA A 13 -26.20 -5.48 13.10
C ALA A 13 -25.91 -6.57 12.05
N HIS A 14 -26.70 -6.64 10.98
CA HIS A 14 -26.45 -7.57 9.87
C HIS A 14 -25.14 -7.26 9.16
N CYS A 15 -24.88 -5.97 8.85
CA CYS A 15 -23.63 -5.50 8.27
C CYS A 15 -22.42 -5.83 9.17
N SER A 16 -22.54 -5.62 10.49
CA SER A 16 -21.50 -5.97 11.46
C SER A 16 -21.17 -7.46 11.43
N LYS A 17 -22.20 -8.31 11.41
CA LYS A 17 -22.04 -9.77 11.38
C LYS A 17 -21.39 -10.24 10.08
N LEU A 18 -21.81 -9.69 8.95
CA LEU A 18 -21.20 -9.98 7.65
C LEU A 18 -19.73 -9.55 7.64
N LEU A 19 -19.44 -8.32 8.05
CA LEU A 19 -18.08 -7.78 8.12
C LEU A 19 -17.18 -8.67 9.00
N ALA A 20 -17.62 -9.04 10.20
CA ALA A 20 -16.88 -9.94 11.09
C ALA A 20 -16.57 -11.30 10.44
N ARG A 21 -17.52 -11.84 9.67
CA ARG A 21 -17.35 -13.12 8.99
C ARG A 21 -16.44 -13.01 7.77
N LEU A 22 -16.52 -11.92 7.01
CA LEU A 22 -15.60 -11.62 5.92
C LEU A 22 -14.16 -11.49 6.44
N MET A 23 -13.96 -10.90 7.62
CA MET A 23 -12.64 -10.82 8.26
C MET A 23 -12.07 -12.18 8.70
N GLN A 24 -12.90 -13.23 8.79
CA GLN A 24 -12.44 -14.59 9.07
C GLN A 24 -12.02 -15.33 7.81
N ILE A 25 -12.27 -14.78 6.61
CA ILE A 25 -11.83 -15.36 5.35
C ILE A 25 -10.34 -15.04 5.16
N ARG A 26 -9.55 -16.08 4.88
CA ARG A 26 -8.10 -15.94 4.63
C ARG A 26 -7.87 -14.89 3.53
N GLY A 27 -6.97 -13.94 3.74
CA GLY A 27 -6.58 -12.91 2.76
C GLY A 27 -7.57 -11.76 2.54
N PHE A 28 -8.82 -11.84 3.01
CA PHE A 28 -9.84 -10.81 2.74
C PHE A 28 -9.53 -9.46 3.41
N SER A 29 -8.84 -9.46 4.55
CA SER A 29 -8.46 -8.24 5.28
C SER A 29 -7.56 -7.29 4.47
N ASN A 30 -6.87 -7.78 3.44
CA ASN A 30 -5.98 -6.96 2.60
C ASN A 30 -6.74 -5.86 1.83
N TYR A 31 -8.03 -6.06 1.60
CA TYR A 31 -8.88 -5.06 0.93
C TYR A 31 -9.24 -3.88 1.83
N LEU A 32 -9.24 -4.05 3.16
CA LEU A 32 -9.48 -2.96 4.11
C LEU A 32 -8.36 -1.92 4.08
N SER A 33 -7.10 -2.34 3.93
CA SER A 33 -5.97 -1.43 3.85
C SER A 33 -5.95 -0.56 2.59
N ARG A 34 -6.82 -0.85 1.62
CA ARG A 34 -6.94 -0.12 0.35
C ARG A 34 -8.13 0.86 0.35
N LEU A 35 -8.89 0.94 1.44
CA LEU A 35 -9.93 1.95 1.62
C LEU A 35 -9.33 3.34 1.90
N PRO A 36 -10.03 4.43 1.55
CA PRO A 36 -9.66 5.78 1.97
C PRO A 36 -9.54 5.86 3.50
N LEU A 37 -8.60 6.66 4.02
CA LEU A 37 -8.36 6.82 5.47
C LEU A 37 -9.64 7.19 6.24
N ALA A 38 -10.49 8.04 5.64
CA ALA A 38 -11.78 8.42 6.22
C ALA A 38 -12.69 7.21 6.49
N SER A 39 -12.68 6.21 5.61
CA SER A 39 -13.46 4.98 5.71
C SER A 39 -12.91 4.03 6.79
N ILE A 40 -11.59 4.04 6.99
CA ILE A 40 -10.90 3.19 7.98
C ILE A 40 -11.24 3.67 9.41
N ASP A 41 -11.24 4.99 9.62
CA ASP A 41 -11.50 5.64 10.91
C ASP A 41 -12.99 5.64 11.31
N THR A 42 -13.91 5.37 10.37
CA THR A 42 -15.33 5.23 10.70
C THR A 42 -15.58 3.96 11.53
N ASN A 43 -16.36 4.05 12.61
CA ASN A 43 -16.85 2.86 13.33
C ASN A 43 -18.17 2.32 12.76
N ASP A 44 -18.63 2.84 11.62
CA ASP A 44 -19.88 2.40 10.99
C ASP A 44 -19.65 1.19 10.06
N PRO A 45 -20.16 -0.01 10.41
CA PRO A 45 -20.04 -1.22 9.59
C PRO A 45 -20.74 -1.10 8.24
N VAL A 46 -21.76 -0.23 8.11
CA VAL A 46 -22.52 -0.04 6.87
C VAL A 46 -21.65 0.66 5.84
N THR A 47 -21.07 1.81 6.20
CA THR A 47 -20.13 2.57 5.35
C THR A 47 -18.93 1.70 4.95
N LYS A 48 -18.35 0.97 5.91
CA LYS A 48 -17.21 0.07 5.63
C LYS A 48 -17.54 -0.99 4.59
N LEU A 49 -18.68 -1.67 4.72
CA LEU A 49 -19.08 -2.67 3.73
C LEU A 49 -19.36 -2.04 2.36
N TRP A 50 -19.96 -0.86 2.34
CA TRP A 50 -20.23 -0.15 1.09
C TRP A 50 -18.92 0.16 0.36
N ASP A 51 -17.96 0.76 1.06
CA ASP A 51 -16.68 1.13 0.46
C ASP A 51 -15.90 -0.10 -0.02
N ILE A 52 -15.97 -1.22 0.71
CA ILE A 52 -15.36 -2.49 0.28
C ILE A 52 -16.03 -3.01 -0.99
N PHE A 53 -17.36 -2.97 -1.07
CA PHE A 53 -18.09 -3.48 -2.23
C PHE A 53 -17.89 -2.59 -3.46
N GLU A 54 -17.80 -1.27 -3.27
CA GLU A 54 -17.54 -0.30 -4.34
C GLU A 54 -16.19 -0.53 -5.03
N LEU A 55 -15.21 -1.13 -4.34
CA LEU A 55 -13.93 -1.51 -4.96
C LEU A 55 -14.09 -2.59 -6.06
N GLY A 56 -15.14 -3.42 -5.99
CA GLY A 56 -15.45 -4.50 -6.94
C GLY A 56 -14.51 -5.71 -6.89
N VAL A 57 -13.20 -5.51 -6.76
CA VAL A 57 -12.17 -6.57 -6.64
C VAL A 57 -12.44 -7.51 -5.45
N PRO A 58 -12.85 -7.03 -4.24
CA PRO A 58 -13.15 -7.94 -3.13
C PRO A 58 -14.34 -8.87 -3.43
N LEU A 59 -15.30 -8.43 -4.24
CA LEU A 59 -16.44 -9.26 -4.67
C LEU A 59 -15.96 -10.37 -5.60
N CYS A 60 -15.05 -10.03 -6.53
CA CYS A 60 -14.44 -11.02 -7.43
C CYS A 60 -13.66 -12.08 -6.66
N TYR A 61 -12.89 -11.66 -5.66
CA TYR A 61 -12.16 -12.58 -4.78
C TYR A 61 -13.08 -13.56 -4.04
N LEU A 62 -14.17 -13.07 -3.45
CA LEU A 62 -15.13 -13.94 -2.77
C LEU A 62 -15.74 -14.97 -3.72
N PHE A 63 -16.00 -14.59 -4.97
CA PHE A 63 -16.50 -15.51 -5.98
C PHE A 63 -15.45 -16.56 -6.36
N ASP A 64 -14.18 -16.16 -6.50
CA ASP A 64 -13.07 -17.05 -6.87
C ASP A 64 -12.74 -18.11 -5.80
N LEU A 65 -13.24 -17.92 -4.57
CA LEU A 65 -13.17 -18.91 -3.48
C LEU A 65 -14.27 -19.98 -3.55
N LEU A 66 -15.25 -19.85 -4.46
CA LEU A 66 -16.27 -20.87 -4.63
C LEU A 66 -15.70 -22.15 -5.27
N PRO A 67 -16.20 -23.33 -4.89
CA PRO A 67 -15.68 -24.61 -5.37
C PRO A 67 -15.87 -24.81 -6.90
N GLU A 68 -14.77 -24.88 -7.64
CA GLU A 68 -14.78 -25.11 -9.11
C GLU A 68 -15.49 -26.42 -9.49
N ASN A 69 -15.45 -27.44 -8.63
CA ASN A 69 -16.13 -28.72 -8.81
C ASN A 69 -17.66 -28.62 -8.77
N CYS A 70 -18.22 -27.55 -8.19
CA CYS A 70 -19.64 -27.20 -8.29
C CYS A 70 -19.94 -26.37 -9.55
N GLY A 71 -18.93 -26.11 -10.39
CA GLY A 71 -19.07 -25.48 -11.68
C GLY A 71 -19.04 -23.95 -11.66
N PHE A 72 -18.59 -23.34 -10.56
CA PHE A 72 -18.34 -21.89 -10.46
C PHE A 72 -17.01 -21.56 -11.15
N ASN A 73 -17.08 -20.86 -12.28
CA ASN A 73 -15.88 -20.45 -13.01
C ASN A 73 -15.25 -19.23 -12.36
N LYS A 74 -13.94 -19.29 -12.10
CA LYS A 74 -13.20 -18.14 -11.55
C LYS A 74 -13.26 -16.94 -12.49
N ILE A 75 -13.50 -15.78 -11.91
CA ILE A 75 -13.38 -14.46 -12.53
C ILE A 75 -11.90 -14.14 -12.76
N ASN A 76 -11.00 -14.57 -11.86
CA ASN A 76 -9.56 -14.27 -11.91
C ASN A 76 -9.28 -12.76 -11.94
N HIS A 77 -10.03 -12.00 -11.14
CA HIS A 77 -9.89 -10.55 -10.99
C HIS A 77 -9.83 -10.16 -9.50
N SER A 78 -9.17 -10.99 -8.71
CA SER A 78 -8.98 -10.82 -7.26
C SER A 78 -7.77 -9.94 -6.89
N GLU A 79 -6.89 -9.66 -7.84
CA GLU A 79 -5.69 -8.85 -7.65
C GLU A 79 -5.92 -7.42 -8.16
N PHE A 80 -5.50 -6.43 -7.37
CA PHE A 80 -5.52 -5.03 -7.80
C PHE A 80 -4.44 -4.81 -8.85
N GLN A 81 -4.87 -4.53 -10.09
CA GLN A 81 -3.96 -4.18 -11.17
C GLN A 81 -3.61 -2.69 -11.07
N GLU A 82 -2.57 -2.36 -10.31
CA GLU A 82 -2.17 -0.98 -9.98
C GLU A 82 -2.06 -0.07 -11.21
N TYR A 83 -1.49 -0.56 -12.31
CA TYR A 83 -1.40 0.21 -13.57
C TYR A 83 -2.76 0.62 -14.16
N GLN A 84 -3.77 -0.25 -14.07
CA GLN A 84 -5.12 0.06 -14.59
C GLN A 84 -5.91 0.95 -13.62
N TYR A 85 -5.72 0.74 -12.32
CA TYR A 85 -6.37 1.52 -11.27
C TYR A 85 -5.83 2.96 -11.23
N ASP A 86 -4.52 3.15 -11.36
CA ASP A 86 -3.88 4.48 -11.38
C ASP A 86 -4.22 5.27 -12.67
N ALA A 87 -4.43 4.57 -13.78
CA ALA A 87 -4.83 5.19 -15.03
C ALA A 87 -6.30 5.66 -15.02
N ASN A 88 -7.22 4.86 -14.45
CA ASN A 88 -8.62 5.23 -14.28
C ASN A 88 -9.30 4.37 -13.18
N PRO A 89 -9.35 4.86 -11.93
CA PRO A 89 -9.80 4.08 -10.78
C PRO A 89 -11.28 3.73 -10.87
N ASP A 90 -12.12 4.67 -11.31
CA ASP A 90 -13.56 4.44 -11.43
C ASP A 90 -13.87 3.39 -12.48
N ARG A 91 -13.19 3.44 -13.64
CA ARG A 91 -13.34 2.41 -14.67
C ARG A 91 -12.94 1.03 -14.16
N ALA A 92 -11.86 0.92 -13.40
CA ALA A 92 -11.40 -0.34 -12.84
C ALA A 92 -12.41 -0.92 -11.83
N LYS A 93 -12.93 -0.09 -10.92
CA LYS A 93 -13.99 -0.48 -9.97
C LYS A 93 -15.25 -0.95 -10.68
N LEU A 94 -15.77 -0.14 -11.62
CA LEU A 94 -16.98 -0.45 -12.40
C LEU A 94 -16.81 -1.76 -13.18
N HIS A 95 -15.62 -2.00 -13.74
CA HIS A 95 -15.30 -3.24 -14.46
C HIS A 95 -15.34 -4.46 -13.54
N ALA A 96 -14.70 -4.38 -12.36
CA ALA A 96 -14.70 -5.47 -11.39
C ALA A 96 -16.12 -5.79 -10.87
N ILE A 97 -16.91 -4.75 -10.55
CA ILE A 97 -18.33 -4.94 -10.17
C ILE A 97 -19.11 -5.60 -11.31
N ALA A 98 -18.87 -5.21 -12.57
CA ALA A 98 -19.55 -5.79 -13.73
C ALA A 98 -19.23 -7.29 -13.89
N LEU A 99 -17.95 -7.68 -13.74
CA LEU A 99 -17.53 -9.08 -13.83
C LEU A 99 -18.24 -9.93 -12.77
N PHE A 100 -18.26 -9.47 -11.52
CA PHE A 100 -18.98 -10.14 -10.44
C PHE A 100 -20.49 -10.22 -10.70
N ALA A 101 -21.10 -9.11 -11.11
CA ALA A 101 -22.53 -9.03 -11.40
C ALA A 101 -22.96 -9.98 -12.54
N VAL A 102 -22.09 -10.26 -13.50
CA VAL A 102 -22.34 -11.28 -14.54
C VAL A 102 -22.35 -12.67 -13.93
N GLN A 103 -21.39 -13.00 -13.06
CA GLN A 103 -21.29 -14.35 -12.50
C GLN A 103 -22.45 -14.72 -11.57
N ILE A 104 -22.92 -13.79 -10.74
CA ILE A 104 -24.04 -14.07 -9.82
C ILE A 104 -25.38 -14.32 -10.53
N ARG A 105 -25.48 -14.02 -11.84
CA ARG A 105 -26.65 -14.29 -12.68
C ARG A 105 -26.58 -15.64 -13.41
N THR A 106 -25.49 -16.38 -13.26
CA THR A 106 -25.37 -17.69 -13.91
C THR A 106 -26.33 -18.69 -13.28
N GLU A 107 -26.87 -19.61 -14.11
CA GLU A 107 -27.83 -20.63 -13.65
C GLU A 107 -27.30 -21.43 -12.46
N LYS A 108 -26.01 -21.78 -12.48
CA LYS A 108 -25.37 -22.51 -11.38
C LYS A 108 -25.42 -21.78 -10.04
N VAL A 109 -25.22 -20.46 -10.03
CA VAL A 109 -25.31 -19.64 -8.80
C VAL A 109 -26.75 -19.59 -8.31
N ILE A 110 -27.70 -19.39 -9.21
CA ILE A 110 -29.13 -19.33 -8.88
C ILE A 110 -29.62 -20.67 -8.31
N GLU A 111 -29.12 -21.79 -8.84
CA GLU A 111 -29.49 -23.14 -8.39
C GLU A 111 -28.83 -23.55 -7.06
N HIS A 112 -27.54 -23.22 -6.88
CA HIS A 112 -26.74 -23.75 -5.76
C HIS A 112 -26.66 -22.80 -4.56
N ILE A 113 -26.71 -21.47 -4.78
CA ILE A 113 -26.54 -20.46 -3.73
C ILE A 113 -27.90 -19.79 -3.46
N THR A 114 -28.68 -20.40 -2.57
CA THR A 114 -30.01 -19.89 -2.19
C THR A 114 -29.93 -18.53 -1.51
N GLY A 115 -30.77 -17.59 -1.94
CA GLY A 115 -30.81 -16.22 -1.38
C GLY A 115 -29.86 -15.23 -2.04
N CYS A 116 -29.26 -15.58 -3.17
CA CYS A 116 -28.50 -14.65 -3.99
C CYS A 116 -29.45 -13.71 -4.75
N GLU A 117 -29.28 -12.39 -4.61
CA GLU A 117 -30.08 -11.37 -5.29
C GLU A 117 -29.24 -10.62 -6.32
N ALA A 118 -29.56 -10.80 -7.61
CA ALA A 118 -28.80 -10.16 -8.67
C ALA A 118 -28.90 -8.62 -8.59
N PHE A 119 -27.76 -7.95 -8.73
CA PHE A 119 -27.66 -6.50 -8.80
C PHE A 119 -26.77 -6.07 -9.97
N THR A 120 -26.90 -4.81 -10.38
CA THR A 120 -26.12 -4.18 -11.47
C THR A 120 -25.03 -3.27 -10.92
N VAL A 121 -24.11 -2.85 -11.79
CA VAL A 121 -23.09 -1.86 -11.41
C VAL A 121 -23.73 -0.57 -10.89
N THR A 122 -24.81 -0.12 -11.53
CA THR A 122 -25.56 1.09 -11.13
C THR A 122 -26.20 0.96 -9.75
N ASP A 123 -26.64 -0.24 -9.38
CA ASP A 123 -27.25 -0.49 -8.07
C ASP A 123 -26.26 -0.30 -6.91
N LEU A 124 -24.97 -0.61 -7.14
CA LEU A 124 -23.92 -0.52 -6.12
C LEU A 124 -23.14 0.81 -6.18
N TRP A 125 -23.07 1.43 -7.36
CA TRP A 125 -22.35 2.69 -7.57
C TRP A 125 -23.15 3.94 -7.15
N ASP A 126 -24.48 3.89 -7.23
CA ASP A 126 -25.32 4.98 -6.75
C ASP A 126 -25.51 4.89 -5.22
N HIS A 127 -24.78 5.73 -4.49
CA HIS A 127 -24.87 5.87 -3.02
C HIS A 127 -26.27 6.28 -2.52
N ASN A 128 -27.18 6.72 -3.40
CA ASN A 128 -28.58 6.99 -3.06
C ASN A 128 -29.47 5.74 -3.17
N SER A 129 -28.99 4.68 -3.83
CA SER A 129 -29.72 3.42 -4.02
C SER A 129 -29.53 2.48 -2.82
N THR A 130 -30.31 2.73 -1.76
CA THR A 130 -30.28 1.86 -0.56
C THR A 130 -30.76 0.42 -0.81
N ASP A 131 -31.54 0.21 -1.87
CA ASP A 131 -32.02 -1.12 -2.31
C ASP A 131 -30.89 -1.93 -2.96
N GLY A 132 -30.08 -1.29 -3.80
CA GLY A 132 -28.96 -1.94 -4.48
C GLY A 132 -27.88 -2.47 -3.52
N PHE A 133 -27.53 -1.67 -2.51
CA PHE A 133 -26.63 -2.13 -1.46
C PHE A 133 -27.22 -3.24 -0.59
N ALA A 134 -28.53 -3.20 -0.29
CA ALA A 134 -29.18 -4.28 0.43
C ALA A 134 -29.09 -5.60 -0.32
N LYS A 135 -29.31 -5.60 -1.64
CA LYS A 135 -29.10 -6.77 -2.52
C LYS A 135 -27.65 -7.25 -2.49
N ALA A 136 -26.70 -6.34 -2.52
CA ALA A 136 -25.27 -6.69 -2.45
C ALA A 136 -24.92 -7.37 -1.12
N VAL A 137 -25.39 -6.83 0.01
CA VAL A 137 -25.20 -7.42 1.35
C VAL A 137 -25.82 -8.82 1.44
N VAL A 138 -27.04 -8.99 0.93
CA VAL A 138 -27.74 -10.29 0.91
C VAL A 138 -26.97 -11.31 0.06
N THR A 139 -26.55 -10.92 -1.14
CA THR A 139 -25.77 -11.75 -2.06
C THR A 139 -24.42 -12.17 -1.48
N VAL A 140 -23.66 -11.21 -0.95
CA VAL A 140 -22.36 -11.50 -0.36
C VAL A 140 -22.50 -12.38 0.89
N THR A 141 -23.58 -12.20 1.66
CA THR A 141 -23.90 -13.09 2.78
C THR A 141 -24.18 -14.52 2.32
N ALA A 142 -24.98 -14.69 1.25
CA ALA A 142 -25.30 -16.00 0.69
C ALA A 142 -24.06 -16.72 0.16
N ILE A 143 -23.20 -16.01 -0.60
CA ILE A 143 -21.92 -16.53 -1.08
C ILE A 143 -21.02 -16.91 0.10
N THR A 144 -20.87 -16.03 1.09
CA THR A 144 -20.05 -16.29 2.30
C THR A 144 -20.57 -17.49 3.10
N ASN A 145 -21.87 -17.76 3.08
CA ASN A 145 -22.44 -18.95 3.72
C ASN A 145 -22.15 -20.24 2.95
N TYR A 146 -21.97 -20.13 1.63
CA TYR A 146 -21.69 -21.26 0.75
C TYR A 146 -20.20 -21.60 0.67
N LEU A 147 -19.32 -20.66 1.01
CA LEU A 147 -17.87 -20.87 1.02
C LEU A 147 -17.48 -22.08 1.89
N PRO A 148 -16.50 -22.89 1.43
CA PRO A 148 -16.09 -24.08 2.15
C PRO A 148 -15.36 -23.71 3.46
N PRO A 149 -15.42 -24.54 4.51
CA PRO A 149 -14.93 -24.18 5.84
C PRO A 149 -13.42 -23.95 5.92
N ASP A 150 -12.65 -24.50 4.98
CA ASP A 150 -11.19 -24.38 4.87
C ASP A 150 -10.71 -22.97 4.46
N VAL A 151 -11.57 -22.18 3.80
CA VAL A 151 -11.25 -20.77 3.49
C VAL A 151 -11.37 -19.85 4.72
N PHE A 152 -12.04 -20.33 5.78
CA PHE A 152 -12.18 -19.61 7.03
C PHE A 152 -11.05 -19.96 8.00
N ILE A 153 -10.71 -19.02 8.87
CA ILE A 153 -9.75 -19.21 9.96
C ILE A 153 -10.46 -19.96 11.10
N GLY A 154 -10.14 -21.24 11.32
CA GLY A 154 -10.81 -22.10 12.31
C GLY A 154 -10.44 -21.78 13.78
N PRO A 155 -11.32 -22.12 14.75
CA PRO A 155 -11.11 -21.80 16.17
C PRO A 155 -10.10 -22.71 16.91
N SER A 156 -9.64 -23.82 16.32
CA SER A 156 -8.78 -24.81 16.99
C SER A 156 -7.89 -25.62 16.02
N GLU A 157 -7.18 -24.95 15.12
CA GLU A 157 -6.01 -25.55 14.45
C GLU A 157 -4.74 -25.13 15.18
N LYS A 158 -4.23 -26.02 16.04
CA LYS A 158 -2.80 -26.08 16.38
C LYS A 158 -2.15 -27.01 15.35
N LEU A 159 -1.59 -26.47 14.27
CA LEU A 159 -0.73 -27.14 13.26
C LEU A 159 0.02 -26.04 12.47
N PRO A 160 1.12 -26.37 11.75
CA PRO A 160 2.32 -25.55 11.64
C PRO A 160 2.02 -24.17 11.05
N VAL A 161 2.73 -23.17 11.55
CA VAL A 161 2.63 -21.76 11.17
C VAL A 161 2.87 -21.59 9.65
N TYR A 162 1.82 -21.77 8.85
CA TYR A 162 1.65 -21.25 7.49
C TYR A 162 0.40 -20.38 7.48
N ILE A 163 0.36 -19.42 8.40
CA ILE A 163 -0.53 -18.27 8.31
C ILE A 163 0.37 -17.12 7.85
N HIS A 164 0.40 -16.84 6.55
CA HIS A 164 0.87 -15.53 6.09
C HIS A 164 -0.04 -14.47 6.73
N PRO A 165 0.50 -13.55 7.55
CA PRO A 165 0.85 -12.23 7.03
C PRO A 165 2.13 -11.67 7.68
N PRO A 166 3.20 -11.56 6.87
CA PRO A 166 3.66 -10.25 6.42
C PRO A 166 4.20 -10.27 4.98
N ASN A 167 3.98 -11.35 4.23
CA ASN A 167 4.56 -11.50 2.89
C ASN A 167 4.13 -10.41 1.92
N GLN A 168 2.89 -9.89 2.00
CA GLN A 168 2.50 -8.78 1.12
C GLN A 168 3.18 -7.47 1.52
N ALA A 169 3.17 -7.08 2.80
CA ALA A 169 3.82 -5.85 3.23
C ALA A 169 5.36 -5.90 3.08
N ILE A 170 5.95 -7.09 3.20
CA ILE A 170 7.37 -7.35 2.91
C ILE A 170 7.63 -7.34 1.41
N ARG A 171 6.78 -7.97 0.59
CA ARG A 171 6.88 -7.92 -0.88
C ARG A 171 6.73 -6.50 -1.39
N GLU A 172 5.77 -5.75 -0.86
CA GLU A 172 5.58 -4.32 -1.12
C GLU A 172 6.81 -3.53 -0.67
N LEU A 173 7.37 -3.79 0.52
CA LEU A 173 8.62 -3.17 0.96
C LEU A 173 9.76 -3.43 -0.04
N VAL A 174 9.96 -4.69 -0.43
CA VAL A 174 10.99 -5.09 -1.40
C VAL A 174 10.76 -4.38 -2.73
N GLU A 175 9.52 -4.38 -3.25
CA GLU A 175 9.20 -3.76 -4.55
C GLU A 175 9.34 -2.24 -4.51
N PHE A 176 8.89 -1.60 -3.43
CA PHE A 176 9.08 -0.17 -3.22
C PHE A 176 10.56 0.20 -3.09
N GLU A 177 11.36 -0.63 -2.41
CA GLU A 177 12.81 -0.38 -2.30
C GLU A 177 13.50 -0.59 -3.66
N ARG A 178 13.10 -1.60 -4.45
CA ARG A 178 13.59 -1.80 -5.83
C ARG A 178 13.26 -0.61 -6.73
N SER A 179 12.01 -0.16 -6.71
CA SER A 179 11.59 1.03 -7.47
C SER A 179 12.35 2.26 -7.03
N TYR A 180 12.57 2.44 -5.72
CA TYR A 180 13.29 3.59 -5.20
C TYR A 180 14.77 3.58 -5.58
N VAL A 181 15.46 2.43 -5.50
CA VAL A 181 16.84 2.29 -6.00
C VAL A 181 16.91 2.64 -7.49
N ARG A 182 15.96 2.17 -8.30
CA ARG A 182 15.90 2.48 -9.73
C ARG A 182 15.74 3.98 -10.00
N ASP A 183 14.92 4.66 -9.21
CA ASP A 183 14.77 6.12 -9.30
C ASP A 183 16.08 6.85 -8.94
N LEU A 184 16.78 6.39 -7.90
CA LEU A 184 18.06 6.94 -7.48
C LEU A 184 19.15 6.71 -8.53
N GLU A 185 19.20 5.53 -9.15
CA GLU A 185 20.09 5.24 -10.29
C GLU A 185 19.78 6.15 -11.49
N THR A 186 18.50 6.39 -11.77
CA THR A 186 18.08 7.31 -12.82
C THR A 186 18.57 8.73 -12.52
N MET A 187 18.47 9.17 -11.26
CA MET A 187 18.98 10.47 -10.80
C MET A 187 20.51 10.55 -10.90
N GLN A 188 21.23 9.49 -10.51
CA GLN A 188 22.70 9.41 -10.63
C GLN A 188 23.16 9.44 -12.09
N ASN A 189 22.49 8.68 -12.96
CA ASN A 189 22.76 8.68 -14.39
C ASN A 189 22.49 10.07 -14.98
N TYR A 190 21.37 10.70 -14.61
CA TYR A 190 21.06 12.07 -15.01
C TYR A 190 22.16 13.06 -14.60
N ALA A 191 22.60 13.04 -13.34
CA ALA A 191 23.68 13.88 -12.83
C ALA A 191 25.00 13.66 -13.61
N THR A 192 25.29 12.41 -13.96
CA THR A 192 26.49 12.03 -14.72
C THR A 192 26.43 12.58 -16.15
N VAL A 193 25.31 12.39 -16.83
CA VAL A 193 25.12 12.87 -18.22
C VAL A 193 25.14 14.39 -18.28
N VAL A 194 24.51 15.06 -17.30
CA VAL A 194 24.53 16.52 -17.16
C VAL A 194 25.96 17.05 -17.02
N ALA A 195 26.77 16.42 -16.16
CA ALA A 195 28.17 16.79 -15.94
C ALA A 195 29.03 16.55 -17.19
N GLN A 196 28.88 15.41 -17.86
CA GLN A 196 29.66 15.06 -19.06
C GLN A 196 29.31 15.92 -20.27
N SER A 197 28.04 16.30 -20.40
CA SER A 197 27.53 17.08 -21.52
C SER A 197 27.68 18.59 -21.31
N ASN A 198 28.23 19.03 -20.16
CA ASN A 198 28.38 20.43 -19.75
C ASN A 198 27.08 21.24 -19.91
N LEU A 199 25.92 20.63 -19.62
CA LEU A 199 24.62 21.29 -19.80
C LEU A 199 24.37 22.39 -18.77
N ILE A 200 24.97 22.24 -17.59
CA ILE A 200 25.04 23.23 -16.51
C ILE A 200 26.47 23.27 -15.98
N ASP A 201 26.80 24.35 -15.28
CA ASP A 201 28.09 24.49 -14.62
C ASP A 201 28.30 23.43 -13.53
N THR A 202 29.55 23.03 -13.34
CA THR A 202 29.95 21.98 -12.39
C THR A 202 29.54 22.32 -10.96
N GLU A 203 29.54 23.59 -10.59
CA GLU A 203 29.10 24.06 -9.27
C GLU A 203 27.61 23.81 -9.05
N THR A 204 26.75 24.19 -9.99
CA THR A 204 25.32 23.94 -9.95
C THR A 204 25.01 22.44 -9.98
N ASN A 205 25.72 21.65 -10.78
CA ASN A 205 25.57 20.20 -10.79
C ASN A 205 25.92 19.57 -9.43
N ASN A 206 27.04 19.98 -8.83
CA ASN A 206 27.45 19.51 -7.52
C ASN A 206 26.49 19.97 -6.42
N ARG A 207 25.94 21.19 -6.50
CA ARG A 207 24.91 21.68 -5.56
C ARG A 207 23.62 20.87 -5.66
N LEU A 208 23.23 20.45 -6.86
CA LEU A 208 22.00 19.68 -7.09
C LEU A 208 22.09 18.21 -6.67
N PHE A 209 23.21 17.56 -7.00
CA PHE A 209 23.37 16.11 -6.86
C PHE A 209 24.43 15.70 -5.83
N ALA A 210 24.76 16.61 -4.91
CA ALA A 210 25.64 16.30 -3.78
C ALA A 210 25.13 15.06 -3.02
N ASN A 211 26.03 14.15 -2.69
CA ASN A 211 25.77 12.94 -1.92
C ASN A 211 24.80 11.94 -2.57
N THR A 212 24.34 12.14 -3.81
CA THR A 212 23.48 11.19 -4.53
C THR A 212 24.18 9.83 -4.71
N ASN A 213 25.49 9.82 -4.95
CA ASN A 213 26.26 8.58 -5.09
C ASN A 213 26.27 7.73 -3.82
N GLU A 214 26.39 8.39 -2.67
CA GLU A 214 26.48 7.73 -1.38
C GLU A 214 25.10 7.22 -0.97
N LEU A 215 24.06 7.99 -1.30
CA LEU A 215 22.66 7.57 -1.17
C LEU A 215 22.36 6.31 -2.02
N VAL A 216 22.75 6.28 -3.30
CA VAL A 216 22.56 5.10 -4.17
C VAL A 216 23.26 3.88 -3.59
N LYS A 217 24.53 4.00 -3.16
CA LYS A 217 25.29 2.90 -2.56
C LYS A 217 24.61 2.34 -1.31
N PHE A 218 24.14 3.24 -0.45
CA PHE A 218 23.41 2.85 0.76
C PHE A 218 22.12 2.10 0.44
N HIS A 219 21.31 2.59 -0.50
CA HIS A 219 20.05 1.92 -0.85
C HIS A 219 20.25 0.60 -1.57
N HIS A 220 21.34 0.42 -2.33
CA HIS A 220 21.74 -0.90 -2.85
C HIS A 220 22.04 -1.90 -1.73
N LYS A 221 22.82 -1.47 -0.73
CA LYS A 221 23.14 -2.29 0.44
C LYS A 221 21.88 -2.61 1.26
N LEU A 222 21.01 -1.61 1.48
CA LEU A 222 19.75 -1.78 2.19
C LEU A 222 18.82 -2.74 1.44
N LEU A 223 18.67 -2.58 0.12
CA LEU A 223 17.86 -3.48 -0.72
C LEU A 223 18.35 -4.93 -0.65
N ALA A 224 19.67 -5.15 -0.68
CA ALA A 224 20.25 -6.48 -0.52
C ALA A 224 19.89 -7.09 0.85
N GLY A 225 20.01 -6.31 1.93
CA GLY A 225 19.63 -6.73 3.28
C GLY A 225 18.13 -7.00 3.43
N VAL A 226 17.27 -6.13 2.88
CA VAL A 226 15.82 -6.28 2.87
C VAL A 226 15.40 -7.54 2.08
N THR A 227 16.02 -7.78 0.93
CA THR A 227 15.71 -8.96 0.09
C THR A 227 16.16 -10.24 0.77
N ALA A 228 17.39 -10.31 1.27
CA ALA A 228 17.91 -11.48 1.98
C ALA A 228 17.07 -11.81 3.23
N ASN A 229 16.68 -10.78 3.99
CA ASN A 229 15.83 -10.96 5.15
C ASN A 229 14.38 -11.30 4.79
N ALA A 230 13.91 -10.98 3.58
CA ALA A 230 12.58 -11.38 3.10
C ALA A 230 12.54 -12.84 2.60
N GLU A 231 13.67 -13.41 2.19
CA GLU A 231 13.77 -14.78 1.67
C GLU A 231 13.73 -15.85 2.78
N VAL A 232 14.13 -15.52 4.01
CA VAL A 232 14.12 -16.46 5.15
C VAL A 232 12.72 -16.56 5.79
N PRO A 233 12.39 -17.68 6.48
CA PRO A 233 11.09 -17.86 7.15
C PRO A 233 10.81 -16.75 8.17
N TRP A 234 9.54 -16.33 8.33
CA TRP A 234 9.13 -15.21 9.21
C TRP A 234 9.72 -15.25 10.63
N GLN A 235 9.85 -16.45 11.20
CA GLN A 235 10.40 -16.66 12.54
C GLN A 235 11.88 -16.30 12.65
N GLU A 236 12.63 -16.39 11.54
CA GLU A 236 14.06 -16.09 11.44
C GLU A 236 14.33 -14.68 10.86
N GLN A 237 13.29 -14.00 10.34
CA GLN A 237 13.43 -12.65 9.83
C GLN A 237 13.76 -11.69 10.97
N ARG A 238 14.84 -10.92 10.82
CA ARG A 238 15.30 -9.95 11.83
C ARG A 238 15.29 -8.54 11.28
N TRP A 239 14.08 -8.05 11.01
CA TRP A 239 13.87 -6.69 10.51
C TRP A 239 14.47 -5.65 11.45
N GLY A 240 14.28 -5.80 12.76
CA GLY A 240 14.83 -4.87 13.75
C GLY A 240 16.36 -4.77 13.68
N LEU A 241 17.07 -5.88 13.56
CA LEU A 241 18.53 -5.89 13.40
C LEU A 241 18.97 -5.16 12.13
N LEU A 242 18.35 -5.46 10.98
CA LEU A 242 18.67 -4.83 9.71
C LEU A 242 18.61 -3.29 9.80
N PHE A 243 17.57 -2.77 10.44
CA PHE A 243 17.39 -1.33 10.62
C PHE A 243 18.31 -0.74 11.71
N LEU A 244 18.67 -1.52 12.74
CA LEU A 244 19.65 -1.08 13.74
C LEU A 244 21.06 -0.96 13.16
N GLU A 245 21.48 -1.94 12.34
CA GLU A 245 22.81 -1.95 11.71
C GLU A 245 22.98 -0.81 10.70
N THR A 246 21.88 -0.36 10.10
CA THR A 246 21.86 0.72 9.10
C THR A 246 21.63 2.11 9.69
N GLU A 247 21.28 2.25 10.98
CA GLU A 247 20.99 3.54 11.63
C GLU A 247 22.11 4.57 11.45
N LYS A 248 23.35 4.17 11.75
CA LYS A 248 24.51 5.06 11.71
C LYS A 248 24.75 5.59 10.29
N GLU A 249 24.78 4.67 9.32
CA GLU A 249 25.02 4.98 7.91
C GLU A 249 23.88 5.83 7.33
N LEU A 250 22.62 5.54 7.72
CA LEU A 250 21.47 6.35 7.36
C LEU A 250 21.64 7.81 7.81
N GLY A 251 22.04 8.02 9.07
CA GLY A 251 22.28 9.36 9.60
C GLY A 251 23.41 10.12 8.88
N GLU A 252 24.53 9.43 8.62
CA GLU A 252 25.69 10.00 7.92
C GLU A 252 25.39 10.42 6.49
N ILE A 253 24.44 9.76 5.82
CA ILE A 253 24.10 10.02 4.41
C ILE A 253 22.92 10.98 4.29
N TYR A 254 21.84 10.74 5.03
CA TYR A 254 20.63 11.54 4.91
C TYR A 254 20.78 12.93 5.53
N VAL A 255 21.48 13.09 6.66
CA VAL A 255 21.60 14.43 7.28
C VAL A 255 22.27 15.43 6.32
N PRO A 256 23.44 15.14 5.70
CA PRO A 256 24.05 16.05 4.74
C PRO A 256 23.19 16.25 3.47
N TYR A 257 22.52 15.20 2.99
CA TYR A 257 21.64 15.31 1.82
C TYR A 257 20.45 16.23 2.12
N CYS A 258 19.77 16.04 3.25
CA CYS A 258 18.63 16.86 3.67
C CYS A 258 19.05 18.31 3.87
N MET A 259 20.19 18.56 4.51
CA MET A 259 20.72 19.92 4.67
C MET A 259 20.96 20.59 3.33
N ASN A 260 21.66 19.91 2.40
CA ASN A 260 21.86 20.43 1.06
C ASN A 260 20.54 20.68 0.33
N TYR A 261 19.54 19.79 0.52
CA TYR A 261 18.23 19.96 -0.06
C TYR A 261 17.57 21.25 0.41
N PHE A 262 17.54 21.52 1.72
CA PHE A 262 16.92 22.72 2.27
C PHE A 262 17.66 24.01 1.88
N THR A 263 18.99 24.00 1.86
CA THR A 263 19.79 25.20 1.57
C THR A 263 19.90 25.51 0.08
N ASN A 264 20.05 24.49 -0.76
CA ASN A 264 20.43 24.67 -2.17
C ASN A 264 19.37 24.21 -3.16
N ILE A 265 18.61 23.16 -2.86
CA ILE A 265 17.70 22.53 -3.84
C ILE A 265 16.28 23.10 -3.74
N ALA A 266 15.77 23.30 -2.52
CA ALA A 266 14.39 23.76 -2.29
C ALA A 266 14.11 25.13 -2.92
N ASN A 267 15.13 26.00 -2.94
CA ASN A 267 15.06 27.35 -3.50
C ASN A 267 15.78 27.46 -4.86
N ILE A 268 16.01 26.34 -5.56
CA ILE A 268 16.79 26.41 -6.80
C ILE A 268 15.98 27.07 -7.93
N GLU A 269 16.40 28.26 -8.33
CA GLU A 269 15.91 28.92 -9.53
C GLU A 269 16.86 28.65 -10.70
N LEU A 270 16.57 27.59 -11.45
CA LEU A 270 17.27 27.32 -12.71
C LEU A 270 16.96 28.43 -13.72
N SER A 271 18.01 28.97 -14.34
CA SER A 271 17.87 29.99 -15.38
C SER A 271 17.09 29.43 -16.59
N PRO A 272 16.44 30.28 -17.41
CA PRO A 272 15.76 29.83 -18.62
C PRO A 272 16.67 29.04 -19.58
N GLU A 273 17.96 29.42 -19.63
CA GLU A 273 18.98 28.74 -20.42
C GLU A 273 19.32 27.36 -19.86
N GLN A 274 19.53 27.24 -18.54
CA GLN A 274 19.76 25.96 -17.87
C GLN A 274 18.55 25.03 -18.05
N LYS A 275 17.32 25.54 -17.91
CA LYS A 275 16.09 24.76 -18.16
C LYS A 275 16.02 24.27 -19.61
N ARG A 276 16.43 25.09 -20.58
CA ARG A 276 16.50 24.70 -21.98
C ARG A 276 17.56 23.63 -22.23
N ASN A 277 18.75 23.75 -21.63
CA ASN A 277 19.81 22.76 -21.76
C ASN A 277 19.42 21.41 -21.14
N LEU A 278 18.82 21.44 -19.96
CA LEU A 278 18.33 20.23 -19.28
C LEU A 278 17.15 19.57 -20.02
N SER A 279 16.41 20.31 -20.86
CA SER A 279 15.29 19.75 -21.64
C SER A 279 15.73 18.69 -22.66
N ILE A 280 17.00 18.69 -23.05
CA ILE A 280 17.61 17.66 -23.90
C ILE A 280 17.53 16.28 -23.22
N LEU A 281 17.54 16.26 -21.89
CA LEU A 281 17.46 15.06 -21.07
C LEU A 281 16.04 14.75 -20.57
N ASN A 282 15.00 15.34 -21.17
CA ASN A 282 13.61 15.06 -20.82
C ASN A 282 13.22 13.58 -20.98
N HIS A 283 13.97 12.82 -21.79
CA HIS A 283 13.81 11.37 -21.96
C HIS A 283 14.28 10.56 -20.74
N LEU A 284 15.14 11.13 -19.87
CA LEU A 284 15.59 10.53 -18.61
C LEU A 284 14.76 11.07 -17.45
N ILE A 285 14.81 12.38 -17.21
CA ILE A 285 14.03 13.06 -16.19
C ILE A 285 13.49 14.36 -16.81
N PRO A 286 12.16 14.51 -16.93
CA PRO A 286 11.57 15.76 -17.36
C PRO A 286 12.00 16.92 -16.44
N VAL A 287 12.40 18.07 -17.01
CA VAL A 287 12.90 19.21 -16.22
C VAL A 287 11.89 19.70 -15.17
N ASN A 288 10.59 19.61 -15.46
CA ASN A 288 9.52 19.94 -14.53
C ASN A 288 9.37 18.92 -13.38
N GLN A 289 9.85 17.69 -13.55
CA GLN A 289 9.85 16.66 -12.53
C GLN A 289 11.15 16.60 -11.72
N LEU A 290 12.21 17.30 -12.15
CA LEU A 290 13.50 17.33 -11.45
C LEU A 290 13.37 17.71 -9.95
N PRO A 291 12.62 18.76 -9.56
CA PRO A 291 12.39 19.07 -8.14
C PRO A 291 11.69 17.93 -7.39
N ALA A 292 10.72 17.26 -8.05
CA ALA A 292 10.02 16.13 -7.47
C ALA A 292 10.98 14.95 -7.24
N PHE A 293 11.88 14.65 -8.18
CA PHE A 293 12.91 13.62 -8.02
C PHE A 293 13.85 13.92 -6.85
N LEU A 294 14.37 15.15 -6.76
CA LEU A 294 15.30 15.55 -5.69
C LEU A 294 14.66 15.54 -4.29
N SER A 295 13.32 15.69 -4.21
CA SER A 295 12.57 15.60 -2.96
C SER A 295 12.22 14.17 -2.53
N ARG A 296 12.34 13.16 -3.42
CA ARG A 296 12.00 11.75 -3.09
C ARG A 296 12.75 11.21 -1.86
N PRO A 297 14.06 11.43 -1.69
CA PRO A 297 14.77 10.95 -0.50
C PRO A 297 14.22 11.53 0.81
N MET A 298 13.84 12.81 0.83
CA MET A 298 13.17 13.44 1.97
C MET A 298 11.84 12.75 2.32
N GLY A 299 11.10 12.32 1.30
CA GLY A 299 9.88 11.54 1.48
C GLY A 299 10.15 10.13 1.99
N ARG A 300 11.20 9.47 1.47
CA ARG A 300 11.51 8.07 1.79
C ARG A 300 11.93 7.88 3.24
N VAL A 301 12.83 8.73 3.76
CA VAL A 301 13.35 8.58 5.14
C VAL A 301 12.24 8.63 6.19
N ARG A 302 11.20 9.44 5.96
CA ARG A 302 10.02 9.58 6.83
C ARG A 302 9.06 8.39 6.75
N ARG A 303 9.11 7.59 5.68
CA ARG A 303 8.24 6.42 5.50
C ARG A 303 8.74 5.18 6.24
N TYR A 304 10.05 5.02 6.46
CA TYR A 304 10.58 3.86 7.16
C TYR A 304 10.02 3.70 8.59
N PRO A 305 9.92 4.75 9.44
CA PRO A 305 9.25 4.61 10.74
C PRO A 305 7.80 4.16 10.64
N LEU A 306 7.04 4.64 9.64
CA LEU A 306 5.63 4.27 9.46
C LEU A 306 5.48 2.80 9.05
N LEU A 307 6.40 2.32 8.21
CA LEU A 307 6.46 0.92 7.79
C LEU A 307 6.80 -0.02 8.96
N LEU A 308 7.78 0.34 9.79
CA LEU A 308 8.14 -0.46 10.96
C LEU A 308 7.03 -0.45 12.01
N ASP A 309 6.31 0.67 12.14
CA ASP A 309 5.14 0.79 13.00
C ASP A 309 3.98 -0.09 12.49
N SER A 310 3.79 -0.21 11.17
CA SER A 310 2.79 -1.12 10.60
C SER A 310 3.14 -2.59 10.84
N PHE A 311 4.43 -2.96 10.80
CA PHE A 311 4.88 -4.30 11.17
C PHE A 311 4.63 -4.62 12.66
N LEU A 312 4.72 -3.64 13.55
CA LEU A 312 4.43 -3.81 14.98
C LEU A 312 2.93 -3.84 15.30
N LYS A 313 2.11 -3.17 14.50
CA LYS A 313 0.64 -3.17 14.62
C LYS A 313 -0.02 -4.40 13.97
N ALA A 314 0.73 -5.13 13.14
CA ALA A 314 0.24 -6.34 12.51
C ALA A 314 -0.10 -7.41 13.58
N PRO A 315 -1.19 -8.19 13.42
CA PRO A 315 -1.54 -9.28 14.34
C PRO A 315 -0.41 -10.33 14.50
N SER A 316 0.48 -10.44 13.51
CA SER A 316 1.66 -11.31 13.54
C SER A 316 2.75 -10.84 14.50
N ALA A 317 2.73 -9.58 14.97
CA ALA A 317 3.70 -9.03 15.91
C ALA A 317 3.64 -9.70 17.29
N THR A 318 2.48 -10.23 17.71
CA THR A 318 2.32 -10.95 18.99
C THR A 318 3.04 -12.30 19.00
N ILE A 319 3.27 -12.89 17.82
CA ILE A 319 3.92 -14.19 17.63
C ILE A 319 5.38 -14.02 17.16
N TYR A 320 5.77 -12.79 16.81
CA TYR A 320 7.10 -12.46 16.29
C TYR A 320 8.14 -12.44 17.43
N GLN A 321 9.06 -13.39 17.40
CA GLN A 321 10.09 -13.59 18.43
C GLN A 321 11.02 -12.38 18.60
N HIS A 322 11.18 -11.56 17.55
CA HIS A 322 12.07 -10.39 17.53
C HIS A 322 11.32 -9.06 17.68
N CYS A 323 10.11 -9.05 18.28
CA CYS A 323 9.28 -7.85 18.44
C CYS A 323 10.00 -6.71 19.20
N GLU A 324 10.72 -7.02 20.28
CA GLU A 324 11.50 -6.02 21.02
C GLU A 324 12.68 -5.45 20.23
N GLU A 325 13.28 -6.25 19.34
CA GLU A 325 14.30 -5.77 18.43
C GLU A 325 13.74 -4.84 17.35
N LEU A 326 12.56 -5.17 16.81
CA LEU A 326 11.86 -4.34 15.84
C LEU A 326 11.43 -2.99 16.45
N LYS A 327 10.97 -2.96 17.70
CA LYS A 327 10.72 -1.71 18.44
C LYS A 327 11.98 -0.85 18.55
N ARG A 328 13.13 -1.47 18.83
CA ARG A 328 14.42 -0.76 18.88
C ARG A 328 14.82 -0.20 17.51
N GLY A 329 14.66 -0.97 16.44
CA GLY A 329 14.89 -0.51 15.06
C GLY A 329 13.96 0.65 14.65
N LEU A 330 12.69 0.60 15.05
CA LEU A 330 11.76 1.72 14.87
C LEU A 330 12.25 2.98 15.59
N GLN A 331 12.67 2.86 16.86
CA GLN A 331 13.20 4.00 17.61
C GLN A 331 14.47 4.59 16.99
N ALA A 332 15.34 3.74 16.43
CA ALA A 332 16.53 4.17 15.69
C ALA A 332 16.20 5.08 14.50
N PHE A 333 15.29 4.64 13.63
CA PHE A 333 14.88 5.44 12.48
C PHE A 333 14.09 6.69 12.87
N LYS A 334 13.31 6.65 13.97
CA LYS A 334 12.68 7.85 14.54
C LYS A 334 13.73 8.88 14.97
N ARG A 335 14.80 8.48 15.67
CA ARG A 335 15.90 9.40 16.04
C ARG A 335 16.51 10.09 14.83
N VAL A 336 16.83 9.35 13.77
CA VAL A 336 17.40 9.95 12.54
C VAL A 336 16.40 10.90 11.89
N THR A 337 15.12 10.52 11.83
CA THR A 337 14.06 11.39 11.30
C THR A 337 13.90 12.67 12.13
N ASP A 338 13.99 12.57 13.45
CA ASP A 338 13.91 13.71 14.35
C ASP A 338 15.12 14.64 14.18
N ILE A 339 16.32 14.09 14.00
CA ILE A 339 17.53 14.88 13.67
C ILE A 339 17.32 15.65 12.36
N ILE A 340 16.80 14.99 11.32
CA ILE A 340 16.53 15.63 10.03
C ILE A 340 15.46 16.74 10.16
N ASN A 341 14.37 16.47 10.89
CA ASN A 341 13.30 17.44 11.12
C ASN A 341 13.76 18.65 11.96
N GLU A 342 14.63 18.42 12.93
CA GLU A 342 15.24 19.49 13.73
C GLU A 342 16.24 20.30 12.89
N ALA A 343 17.03 19.64 12.05
CA ALA A 343 17.94 20.30 11.12
C ALA A 343 17.20 21.17 10.10
N GLN A 344 16.05 20.72 9.60
CA GLN A 344 15.13 21.52 8.79
C GLN A 344 14.68 22.79 9.54
N ARG A 345 14.15 22.64 10.76
CA ARG A 345 13.65 23.75 11.57
C ARG A 345 14.72 24.80 11.90
N ARG A 346 15.99 24.42 11.95
CA ARG A 346 17.12 25.34 12.14
C ARG A 346 17.47 26.08 10.84
N GLY A 347 17.53 25.36 9.71
CA GLY A 347 17.76 25.96 8.40
C GLY A 347 16.71 26.99 7.98
N GLU A 348 15.44 26.79 8.37
CA GLU A 348 14.34 27.73 8.14
C GLU A 348 14.38 28.99 9.05
N LYS A 349 15.12 28.96 10.17
CA LYS A 349 15.26 30.11 11.08
C LYS A 349 16.48 30.97 10.77
N ASP A 350 17.48 30.39 10.13
CA ASP A 350 18.74 31.03 9.76
C ASP A 350 18.75 31.52 8.30
N SER A 351 17.67 31.27 7.54
CA SER A 351 17.39 31.83 6.21
C SER A 351 16.35 32.94 6.31
#